data_AF-A0AAW9B7Z8-F1
#
_entry.id   AF-A0AAW9B7Z8-F1
#
_cell.length_a   1.000
_cell.length_b   1.000
_cell.length_c   1.000
_cell.angle_alpha   90.00
_cell.angle_beta   90.00
_cell.angle_gamma   90.00
#
_symmetry.space_group_name_H-M   'P 1'
#
loop_
_entity.id
_entity.type
_entity.pdbx_description
1 polymer ?
#
loop_
_entity_poly.entity_id
_entity_poly.type
_entity_poly.pdbx_seq_one_letter_code
_entity_poly.pdbx_strand_id
1 'polypeptide(L)'
;MSQVRIKFIASDMDGTLLDQYGRLDPEFFDLFLQLEEQGILFSAASGRQYYSLRDTFAPIKDRVLYVAENGTLVMYQDKELYSCAIPKAEVAEIVKAAREIDGANIVLCGKRSAYIETHDQQSLEEFQKYYHRCETVTDLLEVEDEFIKVAICHFDGSEELLFPTMNAKFGATHKVVVSAKIWLDVMNAEASKGAAIKHLQDTMNFTPAETMTFGDYLNDLEMLQVSEHSYAVANAHEEIKKIARYSAPSNQEAGVLKVIKEKVLAK
;
A
#
# COMPACT_ATOMS: atom_id res chain seq x y z
N MET A 1 23.83 -14.03 23.20
CA MET A 1 22.38 -14.06 22.94
C MET A 1 22.22 -14.63 21.55
N SER A 2 21.44 -15.69 21.35
CA SER A 2 21.17 -16.22 20.01
C SER A 2 20.52 -15.12 19.17
N GLN A 3 21.06 -14.86 17.99
CA GLN A 3 20.47 -13.91 17.05
C GLN A 3 19.04 -14.36 16.75
N VAL A 4 18.05 -13.48 16.97
CA VAL A 4 16.64 -13.79 16.70
C VAL A 4 16.48 -14.02 15.19
N ARG A 5 15.81 -15.11 14.83
CA ARG A 5 15.63 -15.51 13.43
C ARG A 5 14.44 -14.77 12.84
N ILE A 6 14.65 -14.05 11.74
CA ILE A 6 13.56 -13.41 10.97
C ILE A 6 12.57 -14.47 10.49
N LYS A 7 11.28 -14.20 10.65
CA LYS A 7 10.17 -15.03 10.18
C LYS A 7 9.23 -14.30 9.25
N PHE A 8 9.20 -12.97 9.31
CA PHE A 8 8.34 -12.15 8.49
C PHE A 8 9.11 -10.97 7.89
N ILE A 9 8.99 -10.79 6.58
CA ILE A 9 9.57 -9.67 5.84
C ILE A 9 8.44 -8.93 5.14
N ALA A 10 8.32 -7.63 5.35
CA ALA A 10 7.43 -6.78 4.56
C ALA A 10 8.21 -5.66 3.89
N SER A 11 8.04 -5.48 2.59
CA SER A 11 8.71 -4.42 1.85
C SER A 11 7.68 -3.50 1.23
N ASP A 12 7.91 -2.20 1.34
CA ASP A 12 7.34 -1.27 0.38
C ASP A 12 7.79 -1.60 -1.06
N MET A 13 6.98 -1.14 -2.02
CA MET A 13 7.16 -1.40 -3.44
C MET A 13 7.85 -0.23 -4.14
N ASP A 14 7.14 0.88 -4.32
CA ASP A 14 7.56 2.01 -5.14
C ASP A 14 8.68 2.81 -4.47
N GLY A 15 9.86 2.86 -5.07
CA GLY A 15 11.01 3.53 -4.44
C GLY A 15 11.74 2.67 -3.40
N THR A 16 11.25 1.45 -3.12
CA THR A 16 11.86 0.52 -2.16
C THR A 16 12.28 -0.80 -2.82
N LEU A 17 11.33 -1.68 -3.13
CA LEU A 17 11.61 -2.99 -3.77
C LEU A 17 11.74 -2.88 -5.29
N LEU A 18 10.96 -2.00 -5.90
CA LEU A 18 10.97 -1.75 -7.34
C LEU A 18 12.08 -0.76 -7.71
N ASP A 19 12.69 -0.97 -8.88
CA ASP A 19 13.66 -0.04 -9.44
C ASP A 19 13.02 1.32 -9.81
N GLN A 20 13.83 2.29 -10.26
CA GLN A 20 13.31 3.61 -10.65
C GLN A 20 12.34 3.60 -11.84
N TYR A 21 12.17 2.45 -12.51
CA TYR A 21 11.23 2.25 -13.62
C TYR A 21 9.99 1.44 -13.18
N GLY A 22 9.83 1.19 -11.89
CA GLY A 22 8.70 0.45 -11.34
C GLY A 22 8.76 -1.06 -11.63
N ARG A 23 9.95 -1.61 -11.90
CA ARG A 23 10.14 -3.02 -12.25
C ARG A 23 10.72 -3.79 -11.06
N LEU A 24 10.23 -5.01 -10.88
CA LEU A 24 10.76 -5.95 -9.92
C LEU A 24 12.01 -6.62 -10.49
N ASP A 25 13.09 -6.66 -9.72
CA ASP A 25 14.31 -7.37 -10.10
C ASP A 25 14.00 -8.87 -10.29
N PRO A 26 14.31 -9.48 -11.45
CA PRO A 26 14.06 -10.91 -11.68
C PRO A 26 14.72 -11.84 -10.66
N GLU A 27 15.85 -11.44 -10.05
CA GLU A 27 16.48 -12.22 -8.98
C GLU A 27 15.61 -12.33 -7.72
N PHE A 28 14.59 -11.48 -7.57
CA PHE A 28 13.64 -11.56 -6.48
C PHE A 28 12.91 -12.91 -6.44
N PHE A 29 12.62 -13.51 -7.60
CA PHE A 29 11.91 -14.79 -7.63
C PHE A 29 12.74 -15.92 -7.04
N ASP A 30 14.04 -15.97 -7.34
CA ASP A 30 14.96 -16.95 -6.73
C ASP A 30 15.14 -16.68 -5.24
N LEU A 31 15.25 -15.40 -4.85
CA LEU A 31 15.32 -14.98 -3.46
C LEU A 31 14.09 -15.43 -2.66
N PHE A 32 12.91 -15.23 -3.23
CA PHE A 32 11.64 -15.58 -2.61
C PHE A 32 11.53 -17.08 -2.33
N LEU A 33 11.97 -17.93 -3.26
CA LEU A 33 12.00 -19.38 -3.05
C LEU A 33 12.91 -19.76 -1.87
N GLN A 34 14.08 -19.11 -1.74
CA GLN A 34 14.99 -19.36 -0.61
C GLN A 34 14.39 -18.91 0.73
N LEU A 35 13.60 -17.82 0.74
CA LEU A 35 12.87 -17.39 1.93
C LEU A 35 11.81 -18.42 2.35
N GLU A 36 11.04 -18.94 1.39
CA GLU A 36 10.03 -19.96 1.66
C GLU A 36 10.63 -21.28 2.15
N GLU A 37 11.76 -21.73 1.59
CA GLU A 37 12.48 -22.92 2.08
C GLU A 37 12.90 -22.78 3.55
N GLN A 38 13.14 -21.54 3.98
CA GLN A 38 13.44 -21.22 5.37
C GLN A 38 12.19 -21.01 6.25
N GLY A 39 10.99 -21.04 5.67
CA GLY A 39 9.74 -20.77 6.36
C GLY A 39 9.54 -19.29 6.70
N ILE A 40 10.14 -18.38 5.92
CA ILE A 40 10.02 -16.93 6.08
C ILE A 40 8.89 -16.43 5.17
N LEU A 41 7.91 -15.77 5.77
CA LEU A 41 6.80 -15.17 5.03
C LEU A 41 7.22 -13.81 4.47
N PHE A 42 6.95 -13.57 3.18
CA PHE A 42 7.19 -12.29 2.52
C PHE A 42 5.87 -11.58 2.19
N SER A 43 5.84 -10.28 2.45
CA SER A 43 4.73 -9.38 2.14
C SER A 43 5.16 -8.19 1.28
N ALA A 44 4.39 -7.92 0.23
CA ALA A 44 4.42 -6.66 -0.49
C ALA A 44 3.46 -5.66 0.18
N ALA A 45 3.95 -4.51 0.64
CA ALA A 45 3.17 -3.51 1.38
C ALA A 45 3.12 -2.17 0.64
N SER A 46 2.00 -1.84 -0.01
CA SER A 46 1.94 -0.72 -0.96
C SER A 46 0.62 0.06 -0.87
N GLY A 47 0.64 1.30 -1.39
CA GLY A 47 -0.57 2.07 -1.69
C GLY A 47 -1.34 1.58 -2.92
N ARG A 48 -0.74 0.68 -3.72
CA ARG A 48 -1.35 0.15 -4.95
C ARG A 48 -2.54 -0.77 -4.67
N GLN A 49 -3.40 -0.89 -5.69
CA GLN A 49 -4.49 -1.86 -5.71
C GLN A 49 -3.95 -3.29 -5.61
N TYR A 50 -4.66 -4.13 -4.85
CA TYR A 50 -4.35 -5.55 -4.70
C TYR A 50 -4.09 -6.27 -6.04
N TYR A 51 -4.95 -6.06 -7.05
CA TYR A 51 -4.80 -6.69 -8.36
C TYR A 51 -3.55 -6.22 -9.12
N SER A 52 -3.19 -4.94 -9.01
CA SER A 52 -1.94 -4.41 -9.59
C SER A 52 -0.70 -5.03 -8.95
N LEU A 53 -0.73 -5.25 -7.62
CA LEU A 53 0.34 -5.98 -6.93
C LEU A 53 0.43 -7.44 -7.39
N ARG A 54 -0.70 -8.15 -7.53
CA ARG A 54 -0.68 -9.53 -8.03
C ARG A 54 -0.03 -9.66 -9.40
N ASP A 55 -0.27 -8.71 -10.31
CA ASP A 55 0.33 -8.72 -11.64
C ASP A 55 1.85 -8.53 -11.58
N THR A 56 2.33 -7.68 -10.66
CA THR A 56 3.77 -7.49 -10.43
C THR A 56 4.46 -8.79 -10.01
N PHE A 57 3.77 -9.61 -9.22
CA PHE A 57 4.28 -10.89 -8.72
C PHE A 57 3.72 -12.11 -9.47
N ALA A 58 3.25 -11.95 -10.71
CA ALA A 58 2.49 -12.98 -11.44
C ALA A 58 3.03 -14.44 -11.33
N PRO A 59 4.36 -14.71 -11.40
CA PRO A 59 4.90 -16.07 -11.24
C PRO A 59 4.68 -16.71 -9.86
N ILE A 60 4.52 -15.90 -8.81
CA ILE A 60 4.41 -16.32 -7.40
C ILE A 60 3.20 -15.69 -6.69
N LYS A 61 2.24 -15.17 -7.46
CA LYS A 61 1.16 -14.31 -6.96
C LYS A 61 0.27 -14.96 -5.89
N ASP A 62 0.18 -16.29 -5.89
CA ASP A 62 -0.64 -17.04 -4.93
C ASP A 62 0.14 -17.38 -3.64
N ARG A 63 1.43 -17.03 -3.58
CA ARG A 63 2.36 -17.35 -2.47
C ARG A 63 2.82 -16.11 -1.70
N VAL A 64 2.67 -14.92 -2.27
CA VAL A 64 3.02 -13.64 -1.66
C VAL A 64 1.85 -13.14 -0.79
N LEU A 65 2.17 -12.54 0.36
CA LEU A 65 1.20 -11.78 1.16
C LEU A 65 1.12 -10.34 0.65
N TYR A 66 -0.08 -9.77 0.58
CA TYR A 66 -0.29 -8.42 0.09
C TYR A 66 -0.92 -7.56 1.15
N VAL A 67 -0.21 -6.52 1.57
CA VAL A 67 -0.75 -5.37 2.31
C VAL A 67 -1.01 -4.28 1.27
N ALA A 68 -2.22 -4.23 0.74
CA ALA A 68 -2.61 -3.33 -0.35
C ALA A 68 -3.26 -2.04 0.16
N GLU A 69 -3.41 -1.06 -0.73
CA GLU A 69 -4.23 0.14 -0.49
C GLU A 69 -3.85 0.86 0.83
N ASN A 70 -2.53 1.02 1.06
CA ASN A 70 -1.94 1.60 2.27
C ASN A 70 -2.34 0.89 3.58
N GLY A 71 -2.57 -0.42 3.51
CA GLY A 71 -2.89 -1.26 4.66
C GLY A 71 -4.38 -1.36 4.97
N THR A 72 -5.25 -0.88 4.08
CA THR A 72 -6.71 -1.05 4.23
C THR A 72 -7.20 -2.44 3.83
N LEU A 73 -6.38 -3.22 3.11
CA LEU A 73 -6.71 -4.59 2.72
C LEU A 73 -5.47 -5.48 2.79
N VAL A 74 -5.62 -6.64 3.44
CA VAL A 74 -4.57 -7.67 3.51
C VAL A 74 -5.09 -8.99 2.97
N MET A 75 -4.39 -9.49 1.97
CA MET A 75 -4.73 -10.72 1.25
C MET A 75 -3.56 -11.69 1.27
N TYR A 76 -3.85 -12.97 1.50
CA TYR A 76 -2.87 -14.05 1.40
C TYR A 76 -3.55 -15.31 0.85
N GLN A 77 -3.01 -15.91 -0.21
CA GLN A 77 -3.58 -17.13 -0.83
C GLN A 77 -5.08 -16.97 -1.18
N ASP A 78 -5.45 -15.84 -1.79
CA ASP A 78 -6.84 -15.46 -2.11
C ASP A 78 -7.80 -15.35 -0.92
N LYS A 79 -7.27 -15.33 0.32
CA LYS A 79 -8.05 -15.11 1.53
C LYS A 79 -7.78 -13.73 2.10
N GLU A 80 -8.86 -13.05 2.47
CA GLU A 80 -8.76 -11.85 3.27
C GLU A 80 -8.33 -12.20 4.68
N LEU A 81 -7.28 -11.54 5.16
CA LEU A 81 -6.79 -11.66 6.53
C LEU A 81 -7.17 -10.46 7.38
N TYR A 82 -7.19 -9.27 6.77
CA TYR A 82 -7.52 -8.02 7.44
C TYR A 82 -8.09 -7.03 6.43
N SER A 83 -9.00 -6.19 6.89
CA SER A 83 -9.43 -5.01 6.18
C SER A 83 -9.82 -3.90 7.13
N CYS A 84 -9.66 -2.67 6.66
CA CYS A 84 -10.02 -1.45 7.36
C CYS A 84 -10.96 -0.65 6.46
N ALA A 85 -12.23 -1.05 6.48
CA ALA A 85 -13.25 -0.51 5.60
C ALA A 85 -13.80 0.83 6.11
N ILE A 86 -14.37 1.62 5.19
CA ILE A 86 -15.17 2.80 5.46
C ILE A 86 -16.65 2.36 5.46
N PRO A 87 -17.44 2.70 6.49
CA PRO A 87 -18.87 2.40 6.49
C PRO A 87 -19.57 2.97 5.26
N LYS A 88 -20.47 2.19 4.65
CA LYS A 88 -21.17 2.57 3.40
C LYS A 88 -21.89 3.93 3.49
N ALA A 89 -22.44 4.25 4.66
CA ALA A 89 -23.07 5.55 4.89
C ALA A 89 -22.08 6.72 4.79
N GLU A 90 -20.87 6.57 5.35
CA GLU A 90 -19.81 7.58 5.31
C GLU A 90 -19.20 7.69 3.91
N VAL A 91 -19.03 6.56 3.21
CA VAL A 91 -18.66 6.56 1.79
C VAL A 91 -19.64 7.40 0.96
N ALA A 92 -20.94 7.24 1.19
CA ALA A 92 -21.95 8.01 0.48
C ALA A 92 -21.82 9.52 0.74
N GLU A 93 -21.44 9.93 1.96
CA GLU A 93 -21.18 11.33 2.30
C GLU A 93 -19.92 11.86 1.60
N ILE A 94 -18.84 11.07 1.60
CA ILE A 94 -17.57 11.42 0.93
C ILE A 94 -17.78 11.57 -0.57
N VAL A 95 -18.48 10.62 -1.22
CA VAL A 95 -18.78 10.65 -2.65
C VAL A 95 -19.62 11.90 -2.99
N LYS A 96 -20.67 12.19 -2.22
CA LYS A 96 -21.48 13.40 -2.43
C LYS A 96 -20.67 14.67 -2.29
N ALA A 97 -19.82 14.78 -1.26
CA ALA A 97 -18.97 15.94 -1.07
C ALA A 97 -17.94 16.11 -2.20
N ALA A 98 -17.36 15.02 -2.69
CA ALA A 98 -16.44 15.07 -3.82
C ALA A 98 -17.13 15.52 -5.12
N ARG A 99 -18.39 15.09 -5.36
CA ARG A 99 -19.20 15.54 -6.50
C ARG A 99 -19.54 17.04 -6.47
N GLU A 100 -19.50 17.69 -5.31
CA GLU A 100 -19.72 19.15 -5.18
C GLU A 100 -18.51 19.96 -5.66
N ILE A 101 -17.34 19.33 -5.83
CA ILE A 101 -16.12 19.99 -6.30
C ILE A 101 -16.06 19.88 -7.82
N ASP A 102 -16.10 21.02 -8.51
CA ASP A 102 -15.98 21.07 -9.97
C ASP A 102 -14.65 20.43 -10.42
N GLY A 103 -14.68 19.66 -11.52
CA GLY A 103 -13.50 18.96 -12.03
C GLY A 103 -13.04 17.72 -11.26
N ALA A 104 -13.65 17.38 -10.11
CA ALA A 104 -13.30 16.19 -9.35
C ALA A 104 -13.82 14.91 -10.01
N ASN A 105 -12.95 13.92 -10.17
CA ASN A 105 -13.27 12.58 -10.66
C ASN A 105 -13.01 11.55 -9.56
N ILE A 106 -13.95 10.65 -9.32
CA ILE A 106 -13.91 9.73 -8.17
C ILE A 106 -13.60 8.30 -8.64
N VAL A 107 -12.69 7.64 -7.93
CA VAL A 107 -12.47 6.20 -7.98
C VAL A 107 -12.83 5.61 -6.62
N LEU A 108 -13.96 4.91 -6.55
CA LEU A 108 -14.41 4.23 -5.34
C LEU A 108 -13.76 2.84 -5.29
N CYS A 109 -12.90 2.61 -4.30
CA CYS A 109 -12.15 1.38 -4.17
C CYS A 109 -12.88 0.42 -3.22
N GLY A 110 -13.49 -0.62 -3.79
CA GLY A 110 -14.00 -1.77 -3.06
C GLY A 110 -12.98 -2.89 -2.99
N LYS A 111 -13.24 -3.89 -2.14
CA LYS A 111 -12.40 -5.09 -2.05
C LYS A 111 -12.38 -5.89 -3.35
N ARG A 112 -13.48 -5.87 -4.12
CA ARG A 112 -13.61 -6.69 -5.33
C ARG A 112 -13.13 -5.97 -6.58
N SER A 113 -13.36 -4.67 -6.69
CA SER A 113 -12.95 -3.84 -7.83
C SER A 113 -12.82 -2.37 -7.43
N ALA A 114 -12.12 -1.59 -8.24
CA ALA A 114 -12.36 -0.16 -8.31
C ALA A 114 -13.63 0.12 -9.11
N TYR A 115 -14.33 1.21 -8.80
CA TYR A 115 -15.57 1.64 -9.43
C TYR A 115 -15.48 3.11 -9.82
N ILE A 116 -15.95 3.43 -11.02
CA ILE A 116 -15.93 4.80 -11.56
C ILE A 116 -17.25 5.13 -12.26
N GLU A 117 -17.61 6.41 -12.28
CA GLU A 117 -18.77 6.94 -13.05
C GLU A 117 -18.37 7.66 -14.32
N THR A 118 -17.12 8.13 -14.39
CA THR A 118 -16.68 8.95 -15.49
C THR A 118 -16.51 8.13 -16.77
N HIS A 119 -16.90 8.74 -17.89
CA HIS A 119 -16.64 8.26 -19.24
C HIS A 119 -15.60 9.13 -19.97
N ASP A 120 -15.03 10.11 -19.27
CA ASP A 120 -14.01 10.99 -19.83
C ASP A 120 -12.72 10.22 -20.12
N GLN A 121 -12.22 10.35 -21.35
CA GLN A 121 -11.08 9.56 -21.82
C GLN A 121 -9.79 9.88 -21.06
N GLN A 122 -9.57 11.14 -20.70
CA GLN A 122 -8.37 11.54 -19.95
C GLN A 122 -8.37 10.90 -18.55
N SER A 123 -9.52 10.90 -17.88
CA SER A 123 -9.71 10.23 -16.59
C SER A 123 -9.51 8.72 -16.69
N LEU A 124 -10.08 8.07 -17.71
CA LEU A 124 -9.92 6.63 -17.93
C LEU A 124 -8.46 6.24 -18.15
N GLU A 125 -7.72 6.98 -18.98
CA GLU A 125 -6.29 6.75 -19.24
C GLU A 125 -5.44 6.92 -17.98
N GLU A 126 -5.77 7.90 -17.15
CA GLU A 126 -5.10 8.10 -15.86
C GLU A 126 -5.39 6.95 -14.88
N PHE A 127 -6.64 6.52 -14.78
CA PHE A 127 -7.07 5.52 -13.79
C PHE A 127 -6.55 4.12 -14.13
N GLN A 128 -6.46 3.77 -15.41
CA GLN A 128 -5.94 2.48 -15.87
C GLN A 128 -4.47 2.25 -15.50
N LYS A 129 -3.70 3.30 -15.19
CA LYS A 129 -2.31 3.18 -14.71
C LYS A 129 -2.21 2.55 -13.32
N TYR A 130 -3.26 2.68 -12.50
CA TYR A 130 -3.25 2.31 -11.09
C TYR A 130 -4.27 1.22 -10.74
N TYR A 131 -5.40 1.19 -11.43
CA TYR A 131 -6.53 0.30 -11.15
C TYR A 131 -6.68 -0.73 -12.27
N HIS A 132 -5.97 -1.85 -12.13
CA HIS A 132 -5.97 -2.94 -13.12
C HIS A 132 -7.32 -3.65 -13.19
N ARG A 133 -8.07 -3.65 -12.07
CA ARG A 133 -9.46 -4.08 -12.03
C ARG A 133 -10.35 -2.88 -11.71
N CYS A 134 -11.09 -2.43 -12.70
CA CYS A 134 -11.95 -1.25 -12.61
C CYS A 134 -13.25 -1.48 -13.39
N GLU A 135 -14.38 -1.14 -12.79
CA GLU A 135 -15.72 -1.28 -13.37
C GLU A 135 -16.37 0.11 -13.51
N THR A 136 -16.89 0.42 -14.69
CA THR A 136 -17.69 1.63 -14.90
C THR A 136 -19.14 1.35 -14.50
N VAL A 137 -19.69 2.18 -13.61
CA VAL A 137 -21.05 2.05 -13.05
C VAL A 137 -21.86 3.32 -13.31
N THR A 138 -23.19 3.21 -13.19
CA THR A 138 -24.09 4.35 -13.38
C THR A 138 -24.15 5.26 -12.16
N ASP A 139 -24.14 4.70 -10.94
CA ASP A 139 -24.06 5.44 -9.68
C ASP A 139 -23.16 4.71 -8.68
N LEU A 140 -22.10 5.36 -8.20
CA LEU A 140 -21.21 4.88 -7.14
C LEU A 140 -21.98 4.58 -5.84
N LEU A 141 -23.08 5.29 -5.58
CA LEU A 141 -23.90 5.10 -4.38
C LEU A 141 -24.72 3.80 -4.41
N GLU A 142 -24.92 3.22 -5.60
CA GLU A 142 -25.66 1.96 -5.80
C GLU A 142 -24.74 0.72 -5.77
N VAL A 143 -23.41 0.92 -5.72
CA VAL A 143 -22.46 -0.19 -5.68
C VAL A 143 -22.58 -0.95 -4.35
N GLU A 144 -22.61 -2.27 -4.43
CA GLU A 144 -22.66 -3.17 -3.27
C GLU A 144 -21.33 -3.86 -3.02
N ASP A 145 -20.34 -3.15 -2.51
CA ASP A 145 -19.04 -3.71 -2.08
C ASP A 145 -18.71 -3.26 -0.66
N GLU A 146 -17.63 -3.80 -0.10
CA GLU A 146 -17.02 -3.28 1.11
C GLU A 146 -15.88 -2.33 0.70
N PHE A 147 -15.99 -1.08 1.11
CA PHE A 147 -15.15 0.00 0.59
C PHE A 147 -13.96 0.26 1.49
N ILE A 148 -12.78 0.37 0.89
CA ILE A 148 -11.52 0.48 1.62
C ILE A 148 -10.83 1.84 1.38
N LYS A 149 -11.21 2.54 0.30
CA LYS A 149 -10.67 3.86 -0.04
C LYS A 149 -11.61 4.60 -0.99
N VAL A 150 -11.67 5.92 -0.86
CA VAL A 150 -12.22 6.82 -1.90
C VAL A 150 -11.05 7.66 -2.43
N ALA A 151 -10.64 7.40 -3.66
CA ALA A 151 -9.62 8.21 -4.33
C ALA A 151 -10.30 9.26 -5.21
N ILE A 152 -9.80 10.50 -5.15
CA ILE A 152 -10.35 11.65 -5.84
C ILE A 152 -9.23 12.28 -6.67
N CYS A 153 -9.48 12.40 -7.96
CA CYS A 153 -8.57 12.98 -8.94
C CYS A 153 -9.05 14.37 -9.35
N HIS A 154 -8.16 15.35 -9.33
CA HIS A 154 -8.38 16.66 -9.93
C HIS A 154 -7.14 17.08 -10.72
N PHE A 155 -7.28 17.17 -12.05
CA PHE A 155 -6.13 17.37 -12.96
C PHE A 155 -5.38 18.68 -12.75
N ASP A 156 -6.07 19.72 -12.24
CA ASP A 156 -5.43 21.01 -11.91
C ASP A 156 -4.73 21.03 -10.54
N GLY A 157 -4.86 19.98 -9.72
CA GLY A 157 -4.13 19.83 -8.46
C GLY A 157 -5.02 19.48 -7.26
N SER A 158 -4.65 18.45 -6.52
CA SER A 158 -5.43 17.96 -5.38
C SER A 158 -5.23 18.78 -4.09
N GLU A 159 -4.03 19.31 -3.85
CA GLU A 159 -3.70 20.04 -2.63
C GLU A 159 -4.48 21.35 -2.50
N GLU A 160 -4.70 22.07 -3.60
CA GLU A 160 -5.42 23.35 -3.58
C GLU A 160 -6.93 23.17 -3.76
N LEU A 161 -7.37 22.21 -4.59
CA LEU A 161 -8.77 22.11 -5.02
C LEU A 161 -9.58 21.04 -4.29
N LEU A 162 -8.95 19.96 -3.83
CA LEU A 162 -9.63 18.88 -3.12
C LEU A 162 -9.40 18.95 -1.60
N PHE A 163 -8.14 19.07 -1.20
CA PHE A 163 -7.74 18.90 0.21
C PHE A 163 -8.46 19.85 1.18
N PRO A 164 -8.62 21.16 0.92
CA PRO A 164 -9.27 22.06 1.88
C PRO A 164 -10.72 21.64 2.19
N THR A 165 -11.49 21.32 1.17
CA THR A 165 -12.90 20.91 1.30
C THR A 165 -13.02 19.54 1.95
N MET A 166 -12.27 18.55 1.46
CA MET A 166 -12.35 17.17 1.95
C MET A 166 -11.82 17.05 3.38
N ASN A 167 -10.69 17.70 3.68
CA ASN A 167 -10.11 17.68 5.02
C ASN A 167 -10.98 18.43 6.03
N ALA A 168 -11.60 19.56 5.65
CA ALA A 168 -12.51 20.28 6.55
C ALA A 168 -13.76 19.45 6.92
N LYS A 169 -14.29 18.65 5.98
CA LYS A 169 -15.46 17.80 6.21
C LYS A 169 -15.12 16.49 6.93
N PHE A 170 -14.01 15.84 6.57
CA PHE A 170 -13.73 14.45 6.97
C PHE A 170 -12.42 14.24 7.72
N GLY A 171 -11.49 15.22 7.76
CA GLY A 171 -10.16 15.05 8.36
C GLY A 171 -10.17 14.82 9.88
N ALA A 172 -11.31 15.05 10.56
CA ALA A 172 -11.48 14.73 11.98
C ALA A 172 -11.85 13.26 12.23
N THR A 173 -12.43 12.57 11.24
CA THR A 173 -12.96 11.20 11.37
C THR A 173 -12.29 10.20 10.43
N HIS A 174 -11.62 10.68 9.39
CA HIS A 174 -10.98 9.89 8.34
C HIS A 174 -9.56 10.37 8.09
N LYS A 175 -8.75 9.51 7.47
CA LYS A 175 -7.43 9.87 6.98
C LYS A 175 -7.59 10.46 5.57
N VAL A 176 -7.40 11.78 5.46
CA VAL A 176 -7.44 12.53 4.21
C VAL A 176 -6.01 12.89 3.81
N VAL A 177 -5.54 12.39 2.67
CA VAL A 177 -4.12 12.48 2.27
C VAL A 177 -4.00 12.92 0.83
N VAL A 178 -3.17 13.94 0.57
CA VAL A 178 -2.69 14.25 -0.78
C VAL A 178 -1.70 13.16 -1.19
N SER A 179 -2.15 12.19 -2.00
CA SER A 179 -1.38 11.00 -2.36
C SER A 179 -0.50 11.21 -3.60
N ALA A 180 -0.85 12.14 -4.47
CA ALA A 180 0.00 12.66 -5.54
C ALA A 180 -0.47 14.04 -5.99
N LYS A 181 0.23 14.67 -6.93
CA LYS A 181 -0.08 16.03 -7.43
C LYS A 181 -1.56 16.25 -7.77
N ILE A 182 -2.20 15.26 -8.39
CA ILE A 182 -3.60 15.32 -8.82
C ILE A 182 -4.51 14.40 -8.00
N TRP A 183 -3.97 13.68 -7.02
CA TRP A 183 -4.68 12.64 -6.28
C TRP A 183 -4.81 12.98 -4.80
N LEU A 184 -5.99 12.70 -4.26
CA LEU A 184 -6.30 12.73 -2.84
C LEU A 184 -7.03 11.45 -2.46
N ASP A 185 -6.58 10.82 -1.38
CA ASP A 185 -7.20 9.61 -0.84
C ASP A 185 -7.94 9.95 0.46
N VAL A 186 -9.14 9.39 0.60
CA VAL A 186 -9.88 9.31 1.86
C VAL A 186 -10.00 7.85 2.28
N MET A 187 -9.48 7.53 3.46
CA MET A 187 -9.47 6.19 4.02
C MET A 187 -9.99 6.22 5.46
N ASN A 188 -10.28 5.04 6.03
CA ASN A 188 -10.54 4.91 7.45
C ASN A 188 -9.36 5.50 8.27
N ALA A 189 -9.64 6.23 9.35
CA ALA A 189 -8.62 6.90 10.17
C ALA A 189 -7.59 5.93 10.78
N GLU A 190 -7.97 4.68 11.01
CA GLU A 190 -7.10 3.64 11.58
C GLU A 190 -6.19 2.98 10.52
N ALA A 191 -6.40 3.29 9.24
CA ALA A 191 -5.68 2.67 8.14
C ALA A 191 -4.21 3.12 8.07
N SER A 192 -3.32 2.14 8.12
CA SER A 192 -1.89 2.30 7.81
C SER A 192 -1.26 0.95 7.51
N LYS A 193 -0.12 0.97 6.79
CA LYS A 193 0.73 -0.22 6.63
C LYS A 193 1.15 -0.76 8.00
N GLY A 194 1.47 0.11 8.97
CA GLY A 194 1.83 -0.29 10.34
C GLY A 194 0.72 -1.02 11.08
N ALA A 195 -0.53 -0.55 10.99
CA ALA A 195 -1.68 -1.24 11.58
C ALA A 195 -1.89 -2.64 10.98
N ALA A 196 -1.77 -2.76 9.65
CA ALA A 196 -1.84 -4.05 8.96
C ALA A 196 -0.71 -5.01 9.38
N ILE A 197 0.53 -4.51 9.47
CA ILE A 197 1.69 -5.31 9.91
C ILE A 197 1.53 -5.76 11.36
N LYS A 198 1.05 -4.88 12.25
CA LYS A 198 0.76 -5.24 13.64
C LYS A 198 -0.34 -6.31 13.73
N HIS A 199 -1.40 -6.19 12.94
CA HIS A 199 -2.45 -7.21 12.87
C HIS A 199 -1.87 -8.57 12.44
N LEU A 200 -0.97 -8.59 11.46
CA LEU A 200 -0.28 -9.81 11.03
C LEU A 200 0.66 -10.37 12.10
N GLN A 201 1.40 -9.52 12.80
CA GLN A 201 2.21 -9.92 13.95
C GLN A 201 1.37 -10.64 15.02
N ASP A 202 0.23 -10.04 15.40
CA ASP A 202 -0.66 -10.58 16.42
C ASP A 202 -1.34 -11.89 15.97
N THR A 203 -1.82 -11.96 14.73
CA THR A 203 -2.59 -13.12 14.23
C THR A 203 -1.73 -14.28 13.76
N MET A 204 -0.50 -14.02 13.30
CA MET A 204 0.46 -15.04 12.84
C MET A 204 1.56 -15.34 13.86
N ASN A 205 1.52 -14.71 15.04
CA ASN A 205 2.48 -14.87 16.14
C ASN A 205 3.93 -14.53 15.73
N PHE A 206 4.11 -13.43 15.00
CA PHE A 206 5.43 -12.84 14.77
C PHE A 206 5.69 -11.75 15.80
N THR A 207 6.85 -11.80 16.44
CA THR A 207 7.29 -10.68 17.29
C THR A 207 7.91 -9.55 16.43
N PRO A 208 7.99 -8.31 16.94
CA PRO A 208 8.75 -7.25 16.29
C PRO A 208 10.21 -7.63 15.99
N ALA A 209 10.84 -8.43 16.87
CA ALA A 209 12.19 -8.96 16.71
C ALA A 209 12.32 -9.99 15.57
N GLU A 210 11.23 -10.64 15.18
CA GLU A 210 11.18 -11.60 14.06
C GLU A 210 10.69 -10.93 12.76
N THR A 211 10.39 -9.63 12.80
CA THR A 211 9.83 -8.86 11.69
C THR A 211 10.87 -7.90 11.10
N MET A 212 11.07 -8.00 9.80
CA MET A 212 11.93 -7.12 9.01
C MET A 212 11.09 -6.30 8.04
N THR A 213 11.33 -4.99 7.99
CA THR A 213 10.58 -4.07 7.13
C THR A 213 11.47 -3.14 6.34
N PHE A 214 11.07 -2.82 5.11
CA PHE A 214 11.74 -1.86 4.24
C PHE A 214 10.77 -0.78 3.78
N GLY A 215 11.20 0.48 3.77
CA GLY A 215 10.40 1.60 3.28
C GLY A 215 11.23 2.81 2.87
N ASP A 216 10.60 3.75 2.20
CA ASP A 216 11.24 4.95 1.68
C ASP A 216 10.46 6.25 1.97
N TYR A 217 9.14 6.18 2.17
CA TYR A 217 8.30 7.38 2.25
C TYR A 217 7.37 7.40 3.48
N LEU A 218 6.68 8.53 3.68
CA LEU A 218 5.96 8.83 4.94
C LEU A 218 4.84 7.82 5.28
N ASN A 219 4.27 7.14 4.29
CA ASN A 219 3.28 6.07 4.50
C ASN A 219 3.89 4.76 5.03
N ASP A 220 5.22 4.65 5.10
CA ASP A 220 5.95 3.52 5.69
C ASP A 220 6.32 3.75 7.16
N LEU A 221 6.17 4.96 7.67
CA LEU A 221 6.63 5.36 8.99
C LEU A 221 6.10 4.40 10.08
N GLU A 222 4.80 4.15 10.10
CA GLU A 222 4.18 3.28 11.10
C GLU A 222 4.62 1.81 10.93
N MET A 223 4.84 1.35 9.69
CA MET A 223 5.35 0.00 9.40
C MET A 223 6.78 -0.19 9.93
N LEU A 224 7.64 0.82 9.77
CA LEU A 224 9.02 0.78 10.25
C LEU A 224 9.10 0.88 11.78
N GLN A 225 8.13 1.53 12.44
CA GLN A 225 8.08 1.64 13.90
C GLN A 225 7.68 0.35 14.60
N VAL A 226 6.82 -0.47 13.99
CA VAL A 226 6.32 -1.73 14.60
C VAL A 226 7.29 -2.91 14.42
N SER A 227 8.45 -2.69 13.79
CA SER A 227 9.42 -3.75 13.47
C SER A 227 10.79 -3.43 14.07
N GLU A 228 11.47 -4.46 14.60
CA GLU A 228 12.82 -4.28 15.15
C GLU A 228 13.88 -4.23 14.05
N HIS A 229 13.67 -4.97 12.95
CA HIS A 229 14.56 -4.96 11.79
C HIS A 229 14.03 -4.01 10.71
N SER A 230 13.94 -2.72 11.01
CA SER A 230 13.43 -1.69 10.09
C SER A 230 14.53 -0.99 9.32
N TYR A 231 14.40 -0.97 7.99
CA TYR A 231 15.39 -0.44 7.05
C TYR A 231 14.81 0.70 6.22
N ALA A 232 15.51 1.83 6.18
CA ALA A 232 15.28 2.88 5.19
C ALA A 232 16.24 2.68 4.02
N VAL A 233 15.73 2.64 2.78
CA VAL A 233 16.58 2.64 1.58
C VAL A 233 17.29 3.98 1.41
N ALA A 234 18.43 4.01 0.73
CA ALA A 234 19.26 5.22 0.67
C ALA A 234 18.55 6.43 0.01
N ASN A 235 17.62 6.19 -0.90
CA ASN A 235 16.77 7.20 -1.55
C ASN A 235 15.54 7.61 -0.72
N ALA A 236 15.38 7.08 0.49
CA ALA A 236 14.26 7.40 1.36
C ALA A 236 14.19 8.88 1.75
N HIS A 237 12.98 9.32 2.08
CA HIS A 237 12.71 10.60 2.71
C HIS A 237 13.50 10.73 4.03
N GLU A 238 13.96 11.93 4.35
CA GLU A 238 14.84 12.15 5.52
C GLU A 238 14.19 11.77 6.84
N GLU A 239 12.88 11.98 6.99
CA GLU A 239 12.14 11.53 8.18
C GLU A 239 12.15 10.00 8.32
N ILE A 240 12.11 9.26 7.20
CA ILE A 240 12.14 7.80 7.21
C ILE A 240 13.52 7.28 7.62
N LYS A 241 14.59 7.92 7.15
CA LYS A 241 15.97 7.60 7.58
C LYS A 241 16.20 7.81 9.08
N LYS A 242 15.49 8.76 9.70
CA LYS A 242 15.57 9.01 11.15
C LYS A 242 14.81 7.97 11.98
N ILE A 243 13.73 7.40 11.41
CA ILE A 243 12.85 6.45 12.09
C ILE A 243 13.36 5.01 11.96
N ALA A 244 13.88 4.63 10.79
CA ALA A 244 14.41 3.29 10.58
C ALA A 244 15.64 3.02 11.46
N ARG A 245 15.74 1.80 11.99
CA ARG A 245 16.87 1.39 12.83
C ARG A 245 18.14 1.09 12.04
N TYR A 246 17.98 0.78 10.76
CA TYR A 246 19.05 0.42 9.84
C TYR A 246 18.88 1.13 8.49
N SER A 247 19.96 1.18 7.73
CA SER A 247 19.94 1.65 6.34
C SER A 247 20.14 0.50 5.36
N ALA A 248 19.53 0.61 4.19
CA ALA A 248 19.73 -0.25 3.05
C ALA A 248 20.29 0.57 1.87
N PRO A 249 20.97 -0.06 0.89
CA PRO A 249 21.31 0.60 -0.37
C PRO A 249 20.05 1.13 -1.08
N SER A 250 20.23 1.97 -2.11
CA SER A 250 19.07 2.50 -2.83
C SER A 250 18.30 1.39 -3.56
N ASN A 251 17.05 1.67 -3.92
CA ASN A 251 16.27 0.79 -4.77
C ASN A 251 16.93 0.54 -6.15
N GLN A 252 17.66 1.51 -6.70
CA GLN A 252 18.41 1.36 -7.96
C GLN A 252 19.54 0.32 -7.87
N GLU A 253 19.98 0.01 -6.65
CA GLU A 253 21.05 -0.94 -6.37
C GLU A 253 20.51 -2.27 -5.84
N ALA A 254 19.21 -2.54 -5.97
CA ALA A 254 18.52 -3.69 -5.39
C ALA A 254 18.78 -3.82 -3.87
N GLY A 255 18.70 -2.68 -3.16
CA GLY A 255 19.07 -2.59 -1.74
C GLY A 255 18.35 -3.59 -0.84
N VAL A 256 17.03 -3.77 -1.04
CA VAL A 256 16.23 -4.77 -0.31
C VAL A 256 16.78 -6.18 -0.52
N LEU A 257 17.00 -6.60 -1.77
CA LEU A 257 17.51 -7.94 -2.09
C LEU A 257 18.88 -8.17 -1.45
N LYS A 258 19.78 -7.18 -1.51
CA LYS A 258 21.12 -7.25 -0.90
C LYS A 258 21.05 -7.46 0.61
N VAL A 259 20.21 -6.68 1.30
CA VAL A 259 20.05 -6.79 2.75
C VAL A 259 19.47 -8.16 3.13
N ILE A 260 18.45 -8.63 2.42
CA ILE A 260 17.87 -9.96 2.69
C ILE A 260 18.93 -11.06 2.48
N LYS A 261 19.68 -11.02 1.38
CA LYS A 261 20.76 -11.99 1.12
C LYS A 261 21.81 -11.97 2.24
N GLU A 262 22.25 -10.79 2.66
CA GLU A 262 23.31 -10.64 3.67
C GLU A 262 22.85 -10.97 5.10
N LYS A 263 21.65 -10.55 5.49
CA LYS A 263 21.19 -10.60 6.89
C LYS A 263 20.32 -11.81 7.21
N VAL A 264 19.72 -12.42 6.19
CA VAL A 264 18.73 -13.51 6.36
C VAL A 264 19.24 -14.82 5.75
N LEU A 265 19.85 -14.77 4.57
CA LEU A 265 20.19 -15.97 3.80
C LEU A 265 21.68 -16.34 3.86
N ALA A 266 22.56 -15.41 4.22
CA ALA A 266 23.96 -15.70 4.44
C ALA A 266 24.12 -16.64 5.65
N LYS A 267 24.81 -17.77 5.42
CA LYS A 267 25.16 -18.75 6.45
C LYS A 267 26.43 -18.36 7.17
#